data_AF-A0A1V4ZKH0-F1
#
_entry.id   AF-A0A1V4ZKH0-F1
#
_cell.length_a   1.000
_cell.length_b   1.000
_cell.length_c   1.000
_cell.angle_alpha   90.00
_cell.angle_beta   90.00
_cell.angle_gamma   90.00
#
_symmetry.space_group_name_H-M   'P 1'
#
loop_
_entity.id
_entity.type
_entity.pdbx_description
1 polymer ?
#
loop_
_entity_poly.entity_id
_entity_poly.type
_entity_poly.pdbx_seq_one_letter_code
_entity_poly.pdbx_strand_id
1 'polypeptide(L)'
;MAYCSQCGQPNPEGAEFCNKCGHRMEHVSESDMDRRFREFGEEVEGVGKKISQGIESGARGGQTEFDRALGPIGPLVMAVIAFIILLIVAQTLSVLGDQNAFVKDLTQQVFLNNLVLWFFLFVFLGYSAYLSRKDPSSYDFIEPLAMAIGITVAVWVTMMVLGLVSVHYKIAWLSWANGAMWVILPLIFLLVLLLGYSSVLVRQQAKRSAAPIPTPMPAPAAPPQYMPPGVAVPGRVYRSGKDRLLGGVCGGLGEHFNIDPTILRIIWILLLVISFGTFLLVYLALWIVIPRNPTHQW
;
A
#
# COMPACT_ATOMS: atom_id res chain seq x y z
N MET A 1 4.82 50.22 1.80
CA MET A 1 6.05 50.82 1.23
C MET A 1 6.41 50.07 -0.03
N ALA A 2 6.77 50.76 -1.13
CA ALA A 2 7.12 50.12 -2.39
C ALA A 2 8.65 50.10 -2.58
N TYR A 3 9.19 49.00 -3.10
CA TYR A 3 10.63 48.87 -3.36
C TYR A 3 10.92 49.07 -4.85
N CYS A 4 11.98 49.82 -5.18
CA CYS A 4 12.39 50.00 -6.56
C CYS A 4 12.96 48.68 -7.13
N SER A 5 12.40 48.20 -8.25
CA SER A 5 12.84 46.99 -8.95
C SER A 5 14.30 47.04 -9.44
N GLN A 6 14.83 48.24 -9.69
CA GLN A 6 16.18 48.42 -10.23
C GLN A 6 17.26 48.55 -9.15
N CYS A 7 16.98 49.24 -8.04
CA CYS A 7 17.99 49.56 -7.02
C CYS A 7 17.63 49.13 -5.59
N GLY A 8 16.46 48.53 -5.38
CA GLY A 8 16.00 48.02 -4.09
C GLY A 8 15.65 49.09 -3.04
N GLN A 9 15.71 50.38 -3.38
CA GLN A 9 15.42 51.45 -2.43
C GLN A 9 13.93 51.47 -2.03
N PRO A 10 13.61 51.55 -0.72
CA PRO A 10 12.25 51.80 -0.28
C PRO A 10 11.81 53.22 -0.64
N ASN A 11 10.62 53.33 -1.20
CA ASN A 11 9.99 54.59 -1.60
C ASN A 11 8.58 54.70 -0.98
N PRO A 12 8.06 55.93 -0.82
CA PRO A 12 6.69 56.17 -0.36
C PRO A 12 5.64 55.47 -1.24
N GLU A 13 4.52 55.07 -0.65
CA GLU A 13 3.41 54.47 -1.41
C GLU A 13 2.84 55.51 -2.41
N GLY A 14 2.67 55.11 -3.67
CA GLY A 14 2.20 55.99 -4.75
C GLY A 14 3.29 56.84 -5.43
N ALA A 15 4.58 56.69 -5.10
CA ALA A 15 5.65 57.41 -5.78
C ALA A 15 5.85 56.93 -7.23
N GLU A 16 5.68 57.81 -8.23
CA GLU A 16 5.86 57.48 -9.66
C GLU A 16 7.31 57.24 -10.08
N PHE A 17 8.28 57.81 -9.36
CA PHE A 17 9.72 57.69 -9.66
C PHE A 17 10.52 57.36 -8.39
N CYS A 18 11.57 56.56 -8.53
CA CYS A 18 12.48 56.21 -7.45
C CYS A 18 13.33 57.41 -7.02
N ASN A 19 13.36 57.68 -5.72
CA ASN A 19 14.07 58.85 -5.16
C ASN A 19 15.60 58.78 -5.28
N LYS A 20 16.16 57.60 -5.60
CA LYS A 20 17.60 57.40 -5.75
C LYS A 20 18.05 57.29 -7.20
N CYS A 21 17.40 56.44 -7.99
CA CYS A 21 17.87 56.13 -9.35
C CYS A 21 17.02 56.77 -10.46
N GLY A 22 15.93 57.45 -10.13
CA GLY A 22 15.02 58.06 -11.12
C GLY A 22 14.23 57.05 -11.96
N HIS A 23 14.35 55.75 -11.67
CA HIS A 23 13.57 54.72 -12.36
C HIS A 23 12.07 54.91 -12.10
N ARG A 24 11.25 54.82 -13.15
CA ARG A 24 9.79 54.87 -13.01
C ARG A 24 9.33 53.65 -12.20
N MET A 25 8.55 53.89 -11.16
CA MET A 25 8.00 52.86 -10.31
C MET A 25 6.80 52.24 -11.01
N GLU A 26 6.85 50.93 -11.21
CA GLU A 26 5.72 50.19 -11.78
C GLU A 26 4.77 49.81 -10.64
N HIS A 27 3.62 50.47 -10.58
CA HIS A 27 2.57 50.15 -9.62
C HIS A 27 1.87 48.87 -10.06
N VAL A 28 2.31 47.74 -9.51
CA VAL A 28 1.62 46.45 -9.71
C VAL A 28 0.33 46.49 -8.89
N SER A 29 -0.82 46.51 -9.59
CA SER A 29 -2.13 46.46 -8.93
C SER A 29 -2.36 45.08 -8.30
N GLU A 30 -3.20 45.03 -7.26
CA GLU A 30 -3.54 43.77 -6.59
C GLU A 30 -4.17 42.76 -7.56
N SER A 31 -4.99 43.23 -8.51
CA SER A 31 -5.58 42.40 -9.57
C SER A 31 -4.56 41.89 -10.59
N ASP A 32 -3.53 42.67 -10.93
CA ASP A 32 -2.45 42.22 -11.81
C ASP A 32 -1.59 41.14 -11.15
N MET A 33 -1.36 41.28 -9.84
CA MET A 33 -0.64 40.27 -9.05
C MET A 33 -1.44 38.97 -8.99
N ASP A 34 -2.75 39.04 -8.70
CA ASP A 34 -3.66 37.90 -8.69
C ASP A 34 -3.73 37.18 -10.04
N ARG A 35 -3.67 37.92 -11.15
CA ARG A 35 -3.60 37.34 -12.50
C ARG A 35 -2.30 36.56 -12.69
N ARG A 36 -1.15 37.17 -12.37
CA ARG A 36 0.17 36.51 -12.50
C ARG A 36 0.27 35.26 -11.63
N PHE A 37 -0.26 35.28 -10.41
CA PHE A 37 -0.28 34.11 -9.54
C PHE A 37 -1.15 32.97 -10.10
N ARG A 38 -2.29 33.28 -10.72
CA ARG A 38 -3.13 32.27 -11.41
C ARG A 38 -2.42 31.67 -12.61
N GLU A 39 -1.83 32.50 -13.48
CA GLU A 39 -1.07 32.05 -14.65
C GLU A 39 0.10 31.13 -14.25
N PHE A 40 0.86 31.53 -13.23
CA PHE A 40 1.94 30.69 -12.68
C PHE A 40 1.40 29.39 -12.07
N GLY A 41 0.26 29.43 -11.37
CA GLY A 41 -0.39 28.24 -10.82
C GLY A 41 -0.78 27.23 -11.90
N GLU A 42 -1.39 27.70 -13.00
CA GLU A 42 -1.76 26.85 -14.14
C GLU A 42 -0.54 26.26 -14.86
N GLU A 43 0.54 27.03 -14.99
CA GLU A 43 1.80 26.55 -15.58
C GLU A 43 2.43 25.45 -14.71
N VAL A 44 2.52 25.69 -13.40
CA VAL A 44 3.06 24.72 -12.44
C VAL A 44 2.18 23.46 -12.39
N GLU A 45 0.86 23.59 -12.45
CA GLU A 45 -0.05 22.45 -12.54
C GLU A 45 0.15 21.66 -13.84
N GLY A 46 0.34 22.35 -14.97
CA GLY A 46 0.63 21.74 -16.26
C GLY A 46 1.97 20.96 -16.27
N VAL A 47 3.02 21.55 -15.70
CA VAL A 47 4.33 20.89 -15.51
C VAL A 47 4.18 19.70 -14.57
N GLY A 48 3.50 19.87 -13.44
CA GLY A 48 3.23 18.81 -12.47
C GLY A 48 2.52 17.61 -13.10
N LYS A 49 1.48 17.84 -13.93
CA LYS A 49 0.76 16.78 -14.66
C LYS A 49 1.65 16.05 -15.68
N LYS A 50 2.52 16.74 -16.41
CA LYS A 50 3.44 16.10 -17.37
C LYS A 50 4.46 15.22 -16.65
N ILE A 51 5.01 15.72 -15.55
CA ILE A 51 5.97 14.96 -14.73
C ILE A 51 5.29 13.74 -14.12
N SER A 52 4.10 13.88 -13.55
CA SER A 52 3.38 12.75 -12.95
C SER A 52 3.05 11.67 -13.99
N GLN A 53 2.59 12.05 -15.18
CA GLN A 53 2.33 11.11 -16.28
C GLN A 53 3.60 10.39 -16.75
N GLY A 54 4.73 11.09 -16.82
CA GLY A 54 6.03 10.50 -17.16
C GLY A 54 6.49 9.47 -16.12
N ILE A 55 6.38 9.81 -14.84
CA ILE A 55 6.73 8.91 -13.74
C ILE A 55 5.81 7.69 -13.72
N GLU A 56 4.49 7.89 -13.86
CA GLU A 56 3.51 6.80 -13.89
C GLU A 56 3.73 5.84 -15.07
N SER A 57 3.95 6.39 -16.26
CA SER A 57 4.18 5.57 -17.47
C SER A 57 5.50 4.79 -17.38
N GLY A 58 6.58 5.42 -16.88
CA GLY A 58 7.86 4.74 -16.65
C GLY A 58 7.75 3.64 -15.60
N ALA A 59 7.06 3.91 -14.48
CA ALA A 59 6.86 2.93 -13.41
C ALA A 59 6.01 1.73 -13.89
N ARG A 60 4.93 1.97 -14.64
CA ARG A 60 4.10 0.90 -15.22
C ARG A 60 4.86 0.13 -16.31
N GLY A 61 5.61 0.82 -17.16
CA GLY A 61 6.42 0.21 -18.21
C GLY A 61 7.48 -0.74 -17.64
N GLY A 62 8.29 -0.25 -16.70
CA GLY A 62 9.34 -1.06 -16.06
C GLY A 62 8.78 -2.27 -15.32
N GLN A 63 7.68 -2.13 -14.57
CA GLN A 63 7.05 -3.27 -13.91
C GLN A 63 6.47 -4.30 -14.90
N THR A 64 5.83 -3.86 -15.98
CA THR A 64 5.21 -4.79 -16.95
C THR A 64 6.22 -5.52 -17.84
N GLU A 65 7.40 -4.94 -18.07
CA GLU A 65 8.50 -5.64 -18.74
C GLU A 65 9.11 -6.71 -17.84
N PHE A 66 9.38 -6.38 -16.57
CA PHE A 66 9.88 -7.33 -15.58
C PHE A 66 8.89 -8.47 -15.32
N ASP A 67 7.60 -8.17 -15.20
CA ASP A 67 6.54 -9.18 -14.99
C ASP A 67 6.47 -10.16 -16.17
N ARG A 68 6.69 -9.69 -17.40
CA ARG A 68 6.75 -10.56 -18.60
C ARG A 68 8.00 -11.42 -18.63
N ALA A 69 9.15 -10.89 -18.20
CA ALA A 69 10.42 -11.60 -18.23
C ALA A 69 10.55 -12.66 -17.12
N LEU A 70 10.08 -12.35 -15.90
CA LEU A 70 10.34 -13.16 -14.70
C LEU A 70 9.09 -13.81 -14.10
N GLY A 71 7.90 -13.51 -14.62
CA GLY A 71 6.63 -14.05 -14.14
C GLY A 71 6.46 -13.86 -12.62
N PRO A 72 6.21 -14.92 -11.83
CA PRO A 72 5.98 -14.80 -10.38
C PRO A 72 7.23 -14.38 -9.60
N ILE A 73 8.44 -14.49 -10.18
CA ILE A 73 9.70 -14.10 -9.52
C ILE A 73 9.95 -12.59 -9.63
N GLY A 74 9.31 -11.91 -10.60
CA GLY A 74 9.50 -10.48 -10.87
C GLY A 74 9.36 -9.58 -9.64
N PRO A 75 8.26 -9.68 -8.87
CA PRO A 75 8.07 -8.88 -7.65
C PRO A 75 9.15 -9.07 -6.60
N LEU A 76 9.66 -10.29 -6.44
CA LEU A 76 10.74 -10.60 -5.51
C LEU A 76 12.04 -9.90 -5.93
N VAL A 77 12.37 -9.93 -7.22
CA VAL A 77 13.56 -9.25 -7.76
C VAL A 77 13.45 -7.74 -7.58
N MET A 78 12.31 -7.14 -7.89
CA MET A 78 12.09 -5.70 -7.67
C MET A 78 12.18 -5.32 -6.19
N ALA A 79 11.67 -6.16 -5.29
CA ALA A 79 11.80 -5.95 -3.85
C ALA A 79 13.26 -6.03 -3.38
N VAL A 80 14.05 -6.98 -3.91
CA VAL A 80 15.49 -7.09 -3.62
C VAL A 80 16.23 -5.87 -4.15
N ILE A 81 15.94 -5.41 -5.38
CA ILE A 81 16.54 -4.19 -5.96
C ILE A 81 16.19 -2.97 -5.10
N ALA A 82 14.91 -2.78 -4.75
CA ALA A 82 14.46 -1.69 -3.89
C ALA A 82 15.15 -1.72 -2.51
N PHE A 83 15.32 -2.91 -1.94
CA PHE A 83 16.03 -3.11 -0.68
C PHE A 83 17.53 -2.76 -0.80
N ILE A 84 18.20 -3.18 -1.87
CA ILE A 84 19.61 -2.80 -2.14
C ILE A 84 19.73 -1.28 -2.28
N ILE A 85 18.83 -0.63 -3.01
CA ILE A 85 18.80 0.84 -3.13
C ILE A 85 18.62 1.49 -1.76
N LEU A 86 17.68 1.01 -0.94
CA LEU A 86 17.48 1.47 0.43
C LEU A 86 18.77 1.35 1.25
N LEU A 87 19.48 0.22 1.15
CA LEU A 87 20.75 0.01 1.85
C LEU A 87 21.83 1.00 1.40
N ILE A 88 21.96 1.25 0.09
CA ILE A 88 22.92 2.22 -0.44
C ILE A 88 22.60 3.63 0.08
N VAL A 89 21.31 4.02 0.06
CA VAL A 89 20.85 5.31 0.59
C VAL A 89 21.11 5.40 2.09
N ALA A 90 20.76 4.39 2.87
CA ALA A 90 20.98 4.36 4.31
C ALA A 90 22.49 4.43 4.65
N GLN A 91 23.33 3.70 3.92
CA GLN A 91 24.78 3.76 4.10
C GLN A 91 25.32 5.15 3.76
N THR A 92 24.85 5.77 2.68
CA THR A 92 25.23 7.14 2.30
C THR A 92 24.81 8.16 3.36
N LEU A 93 23.58 8.07 3.85
CA LEU A 93 23.06 8.92 4.93
C LEU A 93 23.83 8.72 6.23
N SER A 94 24.30 7.50 6.51
CA SER A 94 25.12 7.22 7.70
C SER A 94 26.47 7.94 7.65
N VAL A 95 27.10 8.02 6.48
CA VAL A 95 28.35 8.77 6.26
C VAL A 95 28.11 10.28 6.38
N LEU A 96 27.02 10.79 5.79
CA LEU A 96 26.63 12.20 5.92
C LEU A 96 26.24 12.57 7.35
N GLY A 97 25.70 11.61 8.11
CA GLY A 97 25.25 11.78 9.48
C GLY A 97 26.37 11.95 10.49
N ASP A 98 27.63 11.72 10.13
CA ASP A 98 28.77 11.96 11.02
C ASP A 98 28.85 13.44 11.47
N GLN A 99 28.40 14.36 10.60
CA GLN A 99 28.37 15.79 10.87
C GLN A 99 27.07 16.25 11.57
N ASN A 100 26.04 15.39 11.66
CA ASN A 100 24.74 15.76 12.19
C ASN A 100 24.09 14.60 12.95
N ALA A 101 24.06 14.73 14.28
CA ALA A 101 23.50 13.73 15.19
C ALA A 101 22.04 13.35 14.85
N PHE A 102 21.23 14.31 14.39
CA PHE A 102 19.86 14.04 13.95
C PHE A 102 19.83 13.09 12.73
N VAL A 103 20.68 13.33 11.73
CA VAL A 103 20.77 12.49 10.53
C VAL A 103 21.27 11.09 10.86
N LYS A 104 22.24 10.98 11.78
CA LYS A 104 22.73 9.69 12.29
C LYS A 104 21.62 8.88 12.97
N ASP A 105 20.88 9.50 13.89
CA ASP A 105 19.80 8.84 14.62
C ASP A 105 18.63 8.49 13.70
N LEU A 106 18.30 9.38 12.75
CA LEU A 106 17.31 9.12 11.71
C LEU A 106 17.70 7.89 10.89
N THR A 107 18.95 7.82 10.44
CA THR A 107 19.44 6.70 9.65
C THR A 107 19.40 5.39 10.43
N GLN A 108 19.89 5.41 11.67
CA GLN A 108 19.96 4.24 12.52
C GLN A 108 18.57 3.72 12.92
N GLN A 109 17.71 4.60 13.42
CA GLN A 109 16.40 4.21 13.94
C GLN A 109 15.41 3.88 12.82
N VAL A 110 15.34 4.71 11.77
CA VAL A 110 14.33 4.52 10.71
C VAL A 110 14.70 3.39 9.77
N PHE A 111 15.96 3.32 9.35
CA PHE A 111 16.38 2.40 8.29
C PHE A 111 17.09 1.16 8.85
N LEU A 112 18.21 1.35 9.54
CA LEU A 112 19.11 0.24 9.90
C LEU A 112 18.52 -0.72 10.95
N ASN A 113 17.80 -0.21 11.96
CA ASN A 113 17.16 -1.04 12.97
C ASN A 113 15.94 -1.82 12.44
N ASN A 114 15.40 -1.43 11.28
CA ASN A 114 14.15 -1.94 10.73
C ASN A 114 14.32 -2.60 9.34
N LEU A 115 15.53 -3.02 8.98
CA LEU A 115 15.83 -3.60 7.67
C LEU A 115 14.94 -4.79 7.32
N VAL A 116 14.66 -5.67 8.28
CA VAL A 116 13.79 -6.82 8.09
C VAL A 116 12.37 -6.38 7.72
N LEU A 117 11.83 -5.38 8.42
CA LEU A 117 10.51 -4.82 8.14
C LEU A 117 10.48 -4.22 6.73
N TRP A 118 11.48 -3.41 6.36
CA TRP A 118 11.56 -2.81 5.03
C TRP A 118 11.65 -3.85 3.91
N PHE A 119 12.43 -4.92 4.11
CA PHE A 119 12.50 -6.02 3.15
C PHE A 119 11.13 -6.68 2.95
N PHE A 120 10.47 -7.09 4.03
CA PHE A 120 9.14 -7.71 3.93
C PHE A 120 8.08 -6.76 3.40
N LEU A 121 8.17 -5.46 3.70
CA LEU A 121 7.31 -4.44 3.13
C LEU A 121 7.49 -4.34 1.61
N PHE A 122 8.71 -4.28 1.10
CA PHE A 122 8.95 -4.23 -0.34
C PHE A 122 8.47 -5.49 -1.05
N VAL A 123 8.68 -6.66 -0.45
CA VAL A 123 8.13 -7.93 -0.97
C VAL A 123 6.60 -7.86 -1.00
N PHE A 124 5.98 -7.44 0.11
CA PHE A 124 4.53 -7.35 0.22
C PHE A 124 3.94 -6.37 -0.79
N LEU A 125 4.50 -5.17 -0.93
CA LEU A 125 4.07 -4.15 -1.90
C LEU A 125 4.31 -4.60 -3.35
N GLY A 126 5.41 -5.29 -3.62
CA GLY A 126 5.68 -5.86 -4.94
C GLY A 126 4.64 -6.92 -5.32
N TYR A 127 4.35 -7.85 -4.43
CA TYR A 127 3.37 -8.91 -4.67
C TYR A 127 1.93 -8.40 -4.69
N SER A 128 1.58 -7.41 -3.86
CA SER A 128 0.25 -6.78 -3.89
C SER A 128 0.02 -6.09 -5.23
N ALA A 129 1.01 -5.33 -5.73
CA ALA A 129 0.95 -4.70 -7.05
C ALA A 129 0.86 -5.71 -8.20
N TYR A 130 1.61 -6.82 -8.12
CA TYR A 130 1.56 -7.90 -9.11
C TYR A 130 0.20 -8.61 -9.13
N LEU A 131 -0.37 -8.93 -7.97
CA LEU A 131 -1.69 -9.56 -7.87
C LEU A 131 -2.79 -8.63 -8.38
N SER A 132 -2.70 -7.32 -8.09
CA SER A 132 -3.63 -6.31 -8.62
C SER A 132 -3.71 -6.32 -10.15
N ARG A 133 -2.60 -6.61 -10.84
CA ARG A 133 -2.55 -6.71 -12.30
C ARG A 133 -2.97 -8.07 -12.83
N LYS A 134 -2.46 -9.15 -12.24
CA LYS A 134 -2.61 -10.50 -12.78
C LYS A 134 -3.96 -11.13 -12.47
N ASP A 135 -4.47 -10.93 -11.26
CA ASP A 135 -5.73 -11.51 -10.81
C ASP A 135 -6.48 -10.51 -9.92
N PRO A 136 -7.20 -9.55 -10.54
CA PRO A 136 -7.96 -8.52 -9.82
C PRO A 136 -8.99 -9.12 -8.86
N SER A 137 -9.59 -10.26 -9.21
CA SER A 137 -10.60 -10.91 -8.37
C SER A 137 -10.00 -11.45 -7.07
N SER A 138 -8.79 -11.99 -7.11
CA SER A 138 -8.07 -12.39 -5.89
C SER A 138 -7.54 -11.18 -5.13
N TYR A 139 -7.14 -10.12 -5.84
CA TYR A 139 -6.64 -8.90 -5.23
C TYR A 139 -7.71 -8.12 -4.45
N ASP A 140 -8.97 -8.09 -4.92
CA ASP A 140 -10.11 -7.48 -4.21
C ASP A 140 -10.19 -7.93 -2.73
N PHE A 141 -9.78 -9.16 -2.44
CA PHE A 141 -9.75 -9.69 -1.08
C PHE A 141 -8.52 -9.22 -0.28
N ILE A 142 -7.35 -9.11 -0.89
CA ILE A 142 -6.08 -8.72 -0.24
C ILE A 142 -5.96 -7.20 -0.12
N GLU A 143 -6.67 -6.44 -0.95
CA GLU A 143 -6.65 -4.97 -1.00
C GLU A 143 -6.80 -4.30 0.38
N PRO A 144 -7.78 -4.65 1.24
CA PRO A 144 -7.89 -4.07 2.58
C PRO A 144 -6.66 -4.28 3.45
N LEU A 145 -6.04 -5.47 3.37
CA LEU A 145 -4.84 -5.80 4.11
C LEU A 145 -3.67 -4.94 3.60
N ALA A 146 -3.55 -4.78 2.29
CA ALA A 146 -2.49 -3.98 1.69
C ALA A 146 -2.58 -2.50 2.07
N MET A 147 -3.78 -1.94 2.05
CA MET A 147 -4.03 -0.58 2.53
C MET A 147 -3.75 -0.43 4.02
N ALA A 148 -4.20 -1.38 4.85
CA ALA A 148 -3.96 -1.34 6.29
C ALA A 148 -2.46 -1.37 6.62
N ILE A 149 -1.69 -2.27 6.00
CA ILE A 149 -0.24 -2.35 6.18
C ILE A 149 0.43 -1.03 5.73
N GLY A 150 0.05 -0.52 4.55
CA GLY A 150 0.61 0.72 4.00
C GLY A 150 0.38 1.93 4.91
N ILE A 151 -0.87 2.13 5.36
CA ILE A 151 -1.25 3.23 6.25
C ILE A 151 -0.50 3.10 7.59
N THR A 152 -0.47 1.90 8.17
CA THR A 152 0.20 1.67 9.45
C THR A 152 1.70 1.93 9.37
N VAL A 153 2.37 1.49 8.30
CA VAL A 153 3.79 1.78 8.10
C VAL A 153 4.03 3.28 7.92
N ALA A 154 3.19 3.97 7.14
CA ALA A 154 3.32 5.41 6.94
C ALA A 154 3.18 6.19 8.26
N VAL A 155 2.16 5.86 9.06
CA VAL A 155 1.95 6.44 10.40
C VAL A 155 3.12 6.12 11.32
N TRP A 156 3.59 4.87 11.33
CA TRP A 156 4.73 4.44 12.14
C TRP A 156 6.02 5.20 11.80
N VAL A 157 6.37 5.34 10.51
CA VAL A 157 7.54 6.11 10.07
C VAL A 157 7.41 7.58 10.47
N THR A 158 6.25 8.17 10.22
CA THR A 158 5.98 9.58 10.59
C THR A 158 6.21 9.79 12.08
N MET A 159 5.72 8.87 12.91
CA MET A 159 5.82 8.96 14.36
C MET A 159 7.24 8.73 14.86
N MET A 160 7.99 7.84 14.21
CA MET A 160 9.41 7.64 14.51
C MET A 160 10.23 8.91 14.22
N VAL A 161 9.97 9.58 13.10
CA VAL A 161 10.58 10.88 12.77
C VAL A 161 10.19 11.95 13.80
N LEU A 162 8.91 12.02 14.18
CA LEU A 162 8.45 12.96 15.22
C LEU A 162 9.09 12.66 16.59
N GLY A 163 9.28 11.39 16.94
CA GLY A 163 10.00 10.97 18.15
C GLY A 163 11.44 11.45 18.16
N LEU A 164 12.14 11.35 17.03
CA LEU A 164 13.50 11.88 16.87
C LEU A 164 13.55 13.40 17.02
N VAL A 165 12.61 14.11 16.38
CA VAL A 165 12.46 15.55 16.52
C VAL A 165 12.20 15.93 17.98
N SER A 166 11.37 15.17 18.70
CA SER A 166 11.08 15.41 20.12
C SER A 166 12.34 15.38 20.97
N VAL A 167 13.21 14.39 20.75
CA VAL A 167 14.45 14.22 21.51
C VAL A 167 15.46 15.32 21.18
N HIS A 168 15.66 15.63 19.90
CA HIS A 168 16.65 16.62 19.45
C HIS A 168 16.26 18.06 19.79
N TYR A 169 14.97 18.41 19.67
CA TYR A 169 14.47 19.76 19.95
C TYR A 169 13.88 19.92 21.37
N LYS A 170 14.00 18.89 22.23
CA LYS A 170 13.52 18.88 23.62
C LYS A 170 12.04 19.27 23.77
N ILE A 171 11.19 18.78 22.86
CA ILE A 171 9.75 19.07 22.83
C ILE A 171 9.00 18.01 23.64
N ALA A 172 8.58 18.36 24.86
CA ALA A 172 8.02 17.40 25.82
C ALA A 172 6.66 16.78 25.43
N TRP A 173 5.77 17.54 24.80
CA TRP A 173 4.46 17.01 24.41
C TRP A 173 4.56 15.95 23.29
N LEU A 174 5.60 16.06 22.45
CA LEU A 174 5.81 15.19 21.30
C LEU A 174 6.32 13.79 21.72
N SER A 175 7.02 13.68 22.85
CA SER A 175 7.49 12.39 23.38
C SER A 175 6.34 11.57 23.97
N TRP A 176 5.42 12.22 24.70
CA TRP A 176 4.19 11.58 25.17
C TRP A 176 3.32 11.11 23.99
N ALA A 177 3.16 11.96 22.97
CA ALA A 177 2.41 11.61 21.77
C ALA A 177 3.00 10.38 21.06
N ASN A 178 4.34 10.34 20.93
CA ASN A 178 5.04 9.18 20.38
C ASN A 178 4.80 7.91 21.22
N GLY A 179 4.91 7.99 22.55
CA GLY A 179 4.69 6.85 23.45
C GLY A 179 3.27 6.29 23.40
N ALA A 180 2.25 7.15 23.46
CA ALA A 180 0.84 6.73 23.35
C ALA A 180 0.56 6.06 22.00
N MET A 181 1.23 6.51 20.94
CA MET A 181 1.01 5.97 19.60
C MET A 181 1.44 4.52 19.44
N TRP A 182 2.49 4.06 20.14
CA TRP A 182 2.89 2.64 20.09
C TRP A 182 1.76 1.69 20.53
N VAL A 183 0.91 2.15 21.44
CA VAL A 183 -0.26 1.39 21.93
C VAL A 183 -1.44 1.52 20.98
N ILE A 184 -1.64 2.70 20.38
CA ILE A 184 -2.80 3.01 19.52
C ILE A 184 -2.62 2.46 18.10
N LEU A 185 -1.39 2.39 17.58
CA LEU A 185 -1.09 1.95 16.23
C LEU A 185 -1.67 0.55 15.86
N PRO A 186 -1.55 -0.50 16.69
CA PRO A 186 -2.19 -1.78 16.40
C PRO A 186 -3.72 -1.70 16.40
N LEU A 187 -4.32 -0.82 17.21
CA LEU A 187 -5.76 -0.60 17.21
C LEU A 187 -6.21 0.11 15.92
N ILE A 188 -5.46 1.11 15.45
CA ILE A 188 -5.69 1.77 14.15
C ILE A 188 -5.59 0.74 13.02
N PHE A 189 -4.55 -0.10 13.04
CA PHE A 189 -4.38 -1.15 12.04
C PHE A 189 -5.58 -2.09 12.00
N LEU A 190 -6.02 -2.60 13.17
CA LEU A 190 -7.20 -3.48 13.26
C LEU A 190 -8.48 -2.76 12.80
N LEU A 191 -8.66 -1.50 13.17
CA LEU A 191 -9.81 -0.71 12.76
C LEU A 191 -9.86 -0.56 11.22
N VAL A 192 -8.75 -0.12 10.61
CA VAL A 192 -8.65 0.05 9.15
C VAL A 192 -8.87 -1.28 8.44
N LEU A 193 -8.31 -2.37 8.97
CA LEU A 193 -8.49 -3.71 8.44
C LEU A 193 -9.97 -4.14 8.48
N LEU A 194 -10.64 -3.99 9.63
CA LEU A 194 -12.04 -4.37 9.79
C LEU A 194 -12.98 -3.54 8.89
N LEU A 195 -12.74 -2.23 8.79
CA LEU A 195 -13.48 -1.33 7.90
C LEU A 195 -13.26 -1.68 6.42
N GLY A 196 -12.03 -2.02 6.05
CA GLY A 196 -11.73 -2.45 4.69
C GLY A 196 -12.41 -3.76 4.33
N TYR A 197 -12.34 -4.78 5.21
CA TYR A 197 -13.00 -6.07 4.97
C TYR A 197 -14.52 -6.01 5.00
N SER A 198 -15.13 -5.16 5.82
CA SER A 198 -16.59 -4.95 5.78
C SER A 198 -17.03 -4.40 4.42
N SER A 199 -16.25 -3.49 3.82
CA SER A 199 -16.53 -2.97 2.47
C SER A 199 -16.44 -4.05 1.39
N VAL A 200 -15.50 -4.98 1.51
CA VAL A 200 -15.35 -6.13 0.59
C VAL A 200 -16.53 -7.08 0.72
N LEU A 201 -16.97 -7.38 1.95
CA LEU A 201 -18.15 -8.24 2.19
C LEU A 201 -19.41 -7.66 1.56
N VAL A 202 -19.66 -6.37 1.72
CA VAL A 202 -20.82 -5.69 1.11
C VAL A 202 -20.77 -5.77 -0.42
N ARG A 203 -19.59 -5.54 -1.02
CA ARG A 203 -19.40 -5.65 -2.48
C ARG A 203 -19.65 -7.08 -2.97
N GLN A 204 -19.20 -8.09 -2.23
CA GLN A 204 -19.39 -9.49 -2.59
C GLN A 204 -20.86 -9.93 -2.44
N GLN A 205 -21.53 -9.49 -1.38
CA GLN A 205 -22.96 -9.72 -1.20
C GLN A 205 -23.78 -9.09 -2.33
N ALA A 206 -23.47 -7.85 -2.72
CA ALA A 206 -24.13 -7.20 -3.85
C ALA A 206 -23.94 -7.97 -5.16
N LYS A 207 -22.73 -8.47 -5.44
CA LYS A 207 -22.44 -9.32 -6.62
C LYS A 207 -23.26 -10.63 -6.58
N ARG A 208 -23.38 -11.28 -5.42
CA ARG A 208 -24.17 -12.52 -5.25
C ARG A 208 -25.68 -12.27 -5.46
N SER A 209 -26.23 -11.20 -4.90
CA SER A 209 -27.66 -10.85 -5.03
C SER A 209 -28.06 -10.43 -6.45
N ALA A 210 -27.11 -9.90 -7.23
CA ALA A 210 -27.31 -9.56 -8.64
C ALA A 210 -27.18 -10.77 -9.59
N ALA A 211 -26.73 -11.93 -9.10
CA ALA A 211 -26.60 -13.11 -9.93
C ALA A 211 -28.01 -13.61 -10.35
N PRO A 212 -28.25 -13.87 -11.64
CA PRO A 212 -29.54 -14.35 -12.10
C PRO A 212 -29.87 -15.68 -11.42
N ILE A 213 -31.14 -15.83 -10.99
CA ILE A 213 -31.65 -17.10 -10.47
C ILE A 213 -31.43 -18.15 -11.56
N PRO A 214 -30.67 -19.22 -11.29
CA PRO A 214 -30.47 -20.27 -12.27
C PRO A 214 -31.85 -20.80 -12.66
N THR A 215 -32.18 -20.72 -13.95
CA THR A 215 -33.41 -21.33 -14.45
C THR A 215 -33.34 -22.82 -14.13
N PRO A 216 -34.42 -23.44 -13.61
CA PRO A 216 -34.43 -24.86 -13.35
C PRO A 216 -34.18 -25.58 -14.68
N MET A 217 -32.95 -26.04 -14.87
CA MET A 217 -32.62 -26.89 -16.00
C MET A 217 -33.42 -28.17 -15.84
N PRO A 218 -34.01 -28.73 -16.92
CA PRO A 218 -34.56 -30.07 -16.87
C PRO A 218 -33.48 -30.98 -16.29
N ALA A 219 -33.87 -31.78 -15.28
CA ALA A 219 -32.97 -32.72 -14.62
C ALA A 219 -32.22 -33.50 -15.72
N PRO A 220 -30.88 -33.41 -15.81
CA PRO A 220 -30.16 -34.17 -16.81
C PRO A 220 -30.52 -35.64 -16.60
N ALA A 221 -30.91 -36.31 -17.69
CA ALA A 221 -31.08 -37.76 -17.70
C ALA A 221 -29.86 -38.37 -17.00
N ALA A 222 -30.11 -39.24 -16.03
CA ALA A 222 -29.07 -39.81 -15.17
C ALA A 222 -27.86 -40.19 -16.04
N PRO A 223 -26.68 -39.56 -15.83
CA PRO A 223 -25.53 -39.90 -16.64
C PRO A 223 -25.25 -41.40 -16.48
N PRO A 224 -24.76 -42.09 -17.53
CA PRO A 224 -24.24 -43.44 -17.35
C PRO A 224 -23.26 -43.43 -16.18
N GLN A 225 -23.26 -44.48 -15.35
CA GLN A 225 -22.39 -44.57 -14.18
C GLN A 225 -20.92 -44.52 -14.62
N TYR A 226 -20.41 -43.30 -14.73
CA TYR A 226 -19.01 -42.97 -14.86
C TYR A 226 -18.49 -42.79 -13.45
N MET A 227 -17.62 -43.69 -13.04
CA MET A 227 -16.80 -43.63 -11.85
C MET A 227 -15.60 -42.76 -12.24
N PRO A 228 -15.55 -41.47 -11.87
CA PRO A 228 -14.43 -40.65 -12.23
C PRO A 228 -13.17 -41.18 -11.52
N PRO A 229 -12.02 -41.31 -12.20
CA PRO A 229 -10.76 -41.52 -11.52
C PRO A 229 -10.48 -40.30 -10.62
N GLY A 230 -10.47 -40.51 -9.31
CA GLY A 230 -10.27 -39.42 -8.32
C GLY A 230 -11.53 -38.98 -7.59
N VAL A 231 -12.29 -39.92 -7.01
CA VAL A 231 -13.41 -39.59 -6.11
C VAL A 231 -12.86 -39.04 -4.78
N ALA A 232 -13.32 -37.86 -4.37
CA ALA A 232 -13.01 -37.30 -3.07
C ALA A 232 -13.50 -38.26 -1.96
N VAL A 233 -12.57 -38.78 -1.15
CA VAL A 233 -12.89 -39.68 -0.03
C VAL A 233 -13.74 -38.93 1.01
N PRO A 234 -14.94 -39.42 1.35
CA PRO A 234 -15.79 -38.79 2.36
C PRO A 234 -15.08 -38.74 3.72
N GLY A 235 -15.15 -37.59 4.40
CA GLY A 235 -14.48 -37.34 5.68
C GLY A 235 -13.06 -36.75 5.59
N ARG A 236 -12.47 -36.65 4.39
CA ARG A 236 -11.19 -35.94 4.20
C ARG A 236 -11.43 -34.48 3.79
N VAL A 237 -10.66 -33.56 4.36
CA VAL A 237 -10.62 -32.16 3.91
C VAL A 237 -9.83 -32.08 2.61
N TYR A 238 -10.41 -31.46 1.59
CA TYR A 238 -9.73 -31.15 0.34
C TYR A 238 -9.72 -29.64 0.13
N ARG A 239 -8.71 -29.12 -0.56
CA ARG A 239 -8.73 -27.72 -1.00
C ARG A 239 -9.81 -27.54 -2.05
N SER A 240 -10.55 -26.43 -1.99
CA SER A 240 -11.60 -26.13 -2.97
C SER A 240 -10.99 -25.62 -4.28
N GLY A 241 -11.43 -26.19 -5.40
CA GLY A 241 -11.12 -25.71 -6.75
C GLY A 241 -12.14 -24.71 -7.30
N LYS A 242 -13.27 -24.49 -6.62
CA LYS A 242 -14.27 -23.49 -6.99
C LYS A 242 -13.97 -22.13 -6.36
N ASP A 243 -13.52 -22.10 -5.11
CA ASP A 243 -13.21 -20.87 -4.37
C ASP A 243 -11.72 -20.79 -4.01
N ARG A 244 -10.91 -20.47 -5.02
CA ARG A 244 -9.44 -20.52 -4.98
C ARG A 244 -8.82 -19.18 -4.64
N LEU A 245 -8.80 -18.83 -3.35
CA LEU A 245 -7.88 -17.80 -2.85
C LEU A 245 -6.79 -18.43 -1.99
N LEU A 246 -5.54 -18.03 -2.24
CA LEU A 246 -4.33 -18.52 -1.55
C LEU A 246 -4.23 -20.05 -1.51
N GLY A 247 -4.51 -20.69 -2.64
CA GLY A 247 -4.38 -22.14 -2.78
C GLY A 247 -5.58 -22.96 -2.35
N GLY A 248 -6.70 -22.33 -1.98
CA GLY A 248 -8.00 -23.00 -1.77
C GLY A 248 -8.16 -23.67 -0.40
N VAL A 249 -7.31 -23.33 0.58
CA VAL A 249 -7.37 -23.89 1.94
C VAL A 249 -8.62 -23.42 2.67
N CYS A 250 -8.88 -22.10 2.69
CA CYS A 250 -10.09 -21.55 3.32
C CYS A 250 -11.37 -22.02 2.62
N GLY A 251 -11.36 -22.13 1.29
CA GLY A 251 -12.48 -22.67 0.52
C GLY A 251 -12.74 -24.15 0.83
N GLY A 252 -11.67 -24.94 0.96
CA GLY A 252 -11.75 -26.35 1.33
C GLY A 252 -12.23 -26.60 2.76
N LEU A 253 -11.76 -25.80 3.71
CA LEU A 253 -12.24 -25.81 5.09
C LEU A 253 -13.71 -25.35 5.15
N GLY A 254 -14.09 -24.34 4.38
CA GLY A 254 -15.48 -23.87 4.30
C GLY A 254 -16.43 -24.94 3.75
N GLU A 255 -16.03 -25.65 2.69
CA GLU A 255 -16.80 -26.78 2.13
C GLU A 255 -16.92 -27.95 3.13
N HIS A 256 -15.87 -28.24 3.91
CA HIS A 256 -15.88 -29.32 4.89
C HIS A 256 -16.71 -28.99 6.14
N PHE A 257 -16.60 -27.77 6.65
CA PHE A 257 -17.28 -27.32 7.88
C PHE A 257 -18.62 -26.62 7.63
N ASN A 258 -19.02 -26.45 6.36
CA ASN A 258 -20.21 -25.71 5.95
C ASN A 258 -20.23 -24.25 6.48
N ILE A 259 -19.05 -23.61 6.50
CA ILE A 259 -18.84 -22.22 6.91
C ILE A 259 -18.50 -21.41 5.67
N ASP A 260 -19.02 -20.17 5.56
CA ASP A 260 -18.64 -19.28 4.44
C ASP A 260 -17.11 -19.09 4.43
N PRO A 261 -16.41 -19.43 3.33
CA PRO A 261 -14.96 -19.32 3.22
C PRO A 261 -14.43 -17.93 3.55
N THR A 262 -15.23 -16.89 3.35
CA THR A 262 -14.87 -15.49 3.60
C THR A 262 -14.71 -15.21 5.08
N ILE A 263 -15.56 -15.81 5.93
CA ILE A 263 -15.45 -15.72 7.39
C ILE A 263 -14.13 -16.37 7.85
N LEU A 264 -13.83 -17.56 7.32
CA LEU A 264 -12.58 -18.24 7.62
C LEU A 264 -11.36 -17.39 7.22
N ARG A 265 -11.40 -16.69 6.09
CA ARG A 265 -10.29 -15.80 5.70
C ARG A 265 -10.12 -14.62 6.66
N ILE A 266 -11.20 -13.98 7.12
CA ILE A 266 -11.13 -12.88 8.10
C ILE A 266 -10.52 -13.37 9.40
N ILE A 267 -10.93 -14.56 9.88
CA ILE A 267 -10.37 -15.18 11.08
C ILE A 267 -8.87 -15.42 10.91
N TRP A 268 -8.43 -15.98 9.78
CA TRP A 268 -7.01 -16.21 9.50
C TRP A 268 -6.19 -14.93 9.52
N ILE A 269 -6.72 -13.84 8.98
CA ILE A 269 -6.02 -12.55 8.99
C ILE A 269 -5.96 -12.00 10.41
N LEU A 270 -7.05 -12.04 11.16
CA LEU A 270 -7.06 -11.58 12.56
C LEU A 270 -6.04 -12.36 13.39
N LEU A 271 -5.97 -13.68 13.21
CA LEU A 271 -4.98 -14.53 13.88
C LEU A 271 -3.55 -14.21 13.45
N LEU A 272 -3.30 -13.93 12.16
CA LEU A 272 -2.00 -13.51 11.67
C LEU A 272 -1.53 -12.22 12.39
N VAL A 273 -2.43 -11.27 12.57
CA VAL A 273 -2.15 -9.97 13.19
C VAL A 273 -1.87 -10.11 14.69
N ILE A 274 -2.71 -10.85 15.42
CA ILE A 274 -2.54 -11.06 16.86
C ILE A 274 -1.27 -11.87 17.15
N SER A 275 -0.91 -12.80 16.27
CA SER A 275 0.21 -13.72 16.47
C SER A 275 1.54 -13.27 15.87
N PHE A 276 1.64 -12.01 15.42
CA PHE A 276 2.82 -11.47 14.75
C PHE A 276 3.33 -12.36 13.60
N GLY A 277 2.41 -12.92 12.81
CA GLY A 277 2.74 -13.75 11.65
C GLY A 277 2.96 -15.25 11.94
N THR A 278 2.85 -15.72 13.18
CA THR A 278 2.98 -17.16 13.49
C THR A 278 1.94 -17.99 12.75
N PHE A 279 0.70 -17.49 12.62
CA PHE A 279 -0.37 -18.16 11.90
C PHE A 279 -0.15 -18.22 10.37
N LEU A 280 0.77 -17.42 9.81
CA LEU A 280 1.16 -17.57 8.40
C LEU A 280 1.84 -18.93 8.15
N LEU A 281 2.68 -19.38 9.09
CA LEU A 281 3.35 -20.69 9.01
C LEU A 281 2.34 -21.83 9.12
N VAL A 282 1.34 -21.68 9.99
CA VAL A 282 0.26 -22.66 10.13
C VAL A 282 -0.54 -22.75 8.83
N TYR A 283 -0.87 -21.62 8.21
CA TYR A 283 -1.54 -21.60 6.90
C TYR A 283 -0.73 -22.32 5.82
N LEU A 284 0.59 -22.07 5.78
CA LEU A 284 1.50 -22.70 4.83
C LEU A 284 1.59 -24.22 5.05
N ALA A 285 1.63 -24.66 6.31
CA ALA A 285 1.59 -26.08 6.67
C ALA A 285 0.28 -26.73 6.20
N LEU A 286 -0.87 -26.08 6.43
CA LEU A 286 -2.17 -26.57 5.94
C LEU A 286 -2.23 -26.63 4.41
N TRP A 287 -1.60 -25.69 3.72
CA TRP A 287 -1.55 -25.68 2.25
C TRP A 287 -0.79 -26.88 1.67
N ILE A 288 0.26 -27.34 2.37
CA ILE A 288 1.05 -28.53 1.99
C ILE A 288 0.32 -29.82 2.37
N VAL A 289 -0.26 -29.87 3.58
CA VAL A 289 -0.91 -31.07 4.12
C VAL A 289 -2.24 -31.37 3.44
N ILE A 290 -3.04 -30.36 3.12
CA ILE A 290 -4.38 -30.56 2.58
C ILE A 290 -4.28 -30.81 1.06
N PRO A 291 -4.69 -32.00 0.57
CA PRO A 291 -4.61 -32.34 -0.84
C PRO A 291 -5.60 -31.51 -1.66
N ARG A 292 -5.29 -31.33 -2.95
CA ARG A 292 -6.21 -30.74 -3.92
C ARG A 292 -7.40 -31.68 -4.13
N ASN A 293 -8.61 -31.14 -4.17
CA ASN A 293 -9.81 -31.91 -4.50
C ASN A 293 -9.70 -32.52 -5.92
N PRO A 294 -9.66 -33.85 -6.07
CA PRO A 294 -9.50 -34.51 -7.37
C PRO A 294 -10.72 -34.35 -8.29
N THR A 295 -11.90 -33.95 -7.78
CA THR A 295 -13.12 -33.77 -8.59
C THR A 295 -13.24 -32.39 -9.23
N HIS A 296 -12.37 -31.43 -8.86
CA HIS A 296 -12.35 -30.09 -9.43
C HIS A 296 -11.24 -29.96 -10.48
N GLN A 297 -11.52 -29.29 -11.60
CA GLN A 297 -10.50 -28.91 -12.57
C GLN A 297 -9.72 -27.70 -12.02
N TRP A 298 -8.42 -27.91 -11.76
CA TRP A 298 -7.49 -26.89 -11.25
C TRP A 298 -6.82 -26.16 -12.40
#